data_AF-A0A0K1PQ65-F1
#
_entry.id   AF-A0A0K1PQ65-F1
#
_cell.length_a   1.000
_cell.length_b   1.000
_cell.length_c   1.000
_cell.angle_alpha   90.00
_cell.angle_beta   90.00
_cell.angle_gamma   90.00
#
_symmetry.space_group_name_H-M   'P 1'
#
loop_
_entity.id
_entity.type
_entity.pdbx_description
1 polymer ?
#
loop_
_entity_poly.entity_id
_entity_poly.type
_entity_poly.pdbx_seq_one_letter_code
_entity_poly.pdbx_strand_id
1 'polypeptide(L)'
;MLTTWILSLMMLLQPEAPWSDTYGATAAAIDQAVHEQPSLFPGEPDGVEKTAALLVSLAWAESTFKPNAVGRNGVRGLYQIGGHGDLSDPLKASRTAIEMVRDSFQRCAKRPLGERLAVYAAGGTSCKDMREETLKKSRYRVMKSLWLMKQRPPPPPSKPD
;
A
#
# COMPACT_ATOMS: atom_id res chain seq x y z
N MET A 1 -1.93 18.54 -4.70
CA MET A 1 -2.75 17.42 -5.23
C MET A 1 -2.00 16.12 -4.98
N LEU A 2 -2.46 15.32 -4.03
CA LEU A 2 -1.78 14.07 -3.65
C LEU A 2 -1.83 13.03 -4.78
N THR A 3 -2.92 12.97 -5.56
CA THR A 3 -3.04 12.15 -6.77
C THR A 3 -1.85 12.29 -7.73
N THR A 4 -1.45 13.51 -8.09
CA THR A 4 -0.32 13.74 -9.01
C THR A 4 0.99 13.22 -8.43
N TRP A 5 1.18 13.38 -7.13
CA TRP A 5 2.34 12.85 -6.44
C TRP A 5 2.33 11.32 -6.44
N ILE A 6 1.22 10.67 -6.09
CA ILE A 6 1.04 9.21 -6.15
C ILE A 6 1.34 8.69 -7.56
N LEU A 7 0.78 9.32 -8.60
CA LEU A 7 1.05 8.96 -10.00
C LEU A 7 2.55 9.04 -10.32
N SER A 8 3.25 10.07 -9.82
CA SER A 8 4.69 10.20 -10.01
C SER A 8 5.49 9.07 -9.35
N LEU A 9 5.02 8.55 -8.20
CA LEU A 9 5.63 7.40 -7.54
C LEU A 9 5.43 6.13 -8.35
N MET A 10 4.22 5.93 -8.90
CA MET A 10 3.91 4.78 -9.76
C MET A 10 4.77 4.79 -11.02
N MET A 11 4.86 5.94 -11.70
CA MET A 11 5.71 6.12 -12.89
C MET A 11 7.20 5.96 -12.59
N LEU A 12 7.65 6.31 -11.39
CA LEU A 12 9.04 6.06 -10.96
C LEU A 12 9.35 4.56 -10.83
N LEU A 13 8.38 3.77 -10.38
CA LEU A 13 8.58 2.33 -10.15
C LEU A 13 8.34 1.48 -11.39
N GLN A 14 7.37 1.86 -12.22
CA GLN A 14 6.96 1.10 -13.38
C GLN A 14 6.53 2.08 -14.49
N PRO A 15 7.47 2.71 -15.20
CA PRO A 15 7.13 3.71 -16.23
C PRO A 15 6.39 3.10 -17.43
N GLU A 16 6.62 1.81 -17.70
CA GLU A 16 6.07 1.09 -18.84
C GLU A 16 5.33 -0.16 -18.38
N ALA A 17 4.04 -0.22 -18.67
CA ALA A 17 3.23 -1.42 -18.46
C ALA A 17 2.08 -1.44 -19.48
N PRO A 18 1.60 -2.62 -19.92
CA PRO A 18 0.43 -2.72 -20.80
C PRO A 18 -0.86 -2.14 -20.22
N TRP A 19 -0.93 -1.92 -18.91
CA TRP A 19 -2.06 -1.32 -18.18
C TRP A 19 -1.73 0.08 -17.62
N SER A 20 -0.69 0.73 -18.12
CA SER A 20 -0.25 2.06 -17.67
C SER A 20 -1.31 3.15 -17.89
N ASP A 21 -2.22 2.96 -18.85
CA ASP A 21 -3.41 3.78 -19.07
C ASP A 21 -4.34 3.83 -17.84
N THR A 22 -4.30 2.81 -16.97
CA THR A 22 -5.07 2.77 -15.71
C THR A 22 -4.42 3.52 -14.54
N TYR A 23 -3.20 4.05 -14.70
CA TYR A 23 -2.45 4.62 -13.57
C TYR A 23 -3.09 5.88 -13.00
N GLY A 24 -3.67 6.74 -13.85
CA GLY A 24 -4.38 7.94 -13.38
C GLY A 24 -5.55 7.59 -12.45
N ALA A 25 -6.38 6.62 -12.86
CA ALA A 25 -7.50 6.14 -12.05
C ALA A 25 -7.02 5.42 -10.77
N THR A 26 -5.96 4.62 -10.86
CA THR A 26 -5.36 3.95 -9.70
C THR A 26 -4.81 4.96 -8.69
N ALA A 27 -4.10 6.00 -9.16
CA ALA A 27 -3.56 7.04 -8.31
C ALA A 27 -4.65 7.83 -7.59
N ALA A 28 -5.72 8.20 -8.31
CA ALA A 28 -6.88 8.89 -7.74
C ALA A 28 -7.61 8.01 -6.70
N ALA A 29 -7.73 6.71 -6.96
CA ALA A 29 -8.34 5.78 -6.01
C ALA A 29 -7.52 5.60 -4.72
N ILE A 30 -6.19 5.56 -4.83
CA ILE A 30 -5.31 5.55 -3.65
C ILE A 30 -5.46 6.86 -2.87
N ASP A 31 -5.43 8.01 -3.56
CA ASP A 31 -5.62 9.34 -2.96
C ASP A 31 -6.94 9.41 -2.17
N GLN A 32 -8.04 8.99 -2.80
CA GLN A 32 -9.34 8.95 -2.16
C GLN A 32 -9.35 8.02 -0.93
N ALA A 33 -8.81 6.80 -1.06
CA ALA A 33 -8.81 5.82 0.02
C ALA A 33 -8.03 6.28 1.27
N VAL A 34 -6.94 7.03 1.10
CA VAL A 34 -6.14 7.54 2.22
C VAL A 34 -6.74 8.75 2.91
N HIS A 35 -7.61 9.51 2.23
CA HIS A 35 -8.35 10.62 2.83
C HIS A 35 -9.65 10.19 3.52
N GLU A 36 -10.28 9.11 3.05
CA GLU A 36 -11.53 8.59 3.64
C GLU A 36 -11.30 7.70 4.87
N GLN A 37 -10.06 7.29 5.14
CA GLN A 37 -9.74 6.39 6.24
C GLN A 37 -8.72 7.00 7.21
N PRO A 38 -8.72 6.56 8.48
CA PRO A 38 -7.65 6.90 9.40
C PRO A 38 -6.29 6.47 8.86
N SER A 39 -5.31 7.36 8.92
CA SER A 39 -3.93 7.07 8.52
C SER A 39 -3.38 5.81 9.23
N LEU A 40 -2.54 5.06 8.51
CA LEU A 40 -1.76 3.94 9.09
C LEU A 40 -0.65 4.41 10.04
N PHE A 41 -0.36 5.71 10.03
CA PHE A 41 0.68 6.40 10.80
C PHE A 41 0.05 7.55 11.61
N PRO A 42 -0.84 7.23 12.58
CA PRO A 42 -1.59 8.25 13.30
C PRO A 42 -0.67 9.16 14.12
N GLY A 43 -0.93 10.47 14.08
CA GLY A 43 -0.17 11.49 14.80
C GLY A 43 1.13 11.93 14.10
N GLU A 44 1.49 11.31 12.97
CA GLU A 44 2.61 11.77 12.16
C GLU A 44 2.17 12.91 11.22
N PRO A 45 2.93 14.02 11.11
CA PRO A 45 2.56 15.18 10.28
C PRO A 45 2.32 14.85 8.81
N ASP A 46 3.00 13.82 8.29
CA ASP A 46 2.95 13.31 6.93
C ASP A 46 2.29 11.92 6.86
N GLY A 47 1.40 11.61 7.81
CA GLY A 47 0.80 10.28 7.95
C GLY A 47 -0.05 9.86 6.75
N VAL A 48 -0.71 10.80 6.06
CA VAL A 48 -1.51 10.51 4.85
C VAL A 48 -0.57 10.10 3.71
N GLU A 49 0.51 10.85 3.53
CA GLU A 49 1.52 10.63 2.51
C GLU A 49 2.30 9.34 2.74
N LYS A 50 2.63 9.02 4.00
CA LYS A 50 3.21 7.72 4.37
C LYS A 50 2.27 6.56 4.07
N THR A 51 0.98 6.73 4.32
CA THR A 51 -0.05 5.73 3.98
C THR A 51 -0.11 5.52 2.47
N ALA A 52 -0.17 6.60 1.68
CA ALA A 52 -0.21 6.54 0.22
C ALA A 52 1.07 5.90 -0.36
N ALA A 53 2.25 6.30 0.11
CA ALA A 53 3.52 5.71 -0.33
C ALA A 53 3.61 4.21 0.00
N LEU A 54 3.06 3.80 1.15
CA LEU A 54 2.99 2.39 1.52
C LEU A 54 2.07 1.61 0.58
N LEU A 55 0.90 2.14 0.26
CA LEU A 55 0.00 1.53 -0.72
C LEU A 55 0.63 1.41 -2.10
N VAL A 56 1.32 2.45 -2.59
CA VAL A 56 2.07 2.38 -3.85
C VAL A 56 3.13 1.27 -3.80
N SER A 57 3.89 1.18 -2.71
CA SER A 57 4.87 0.11 -2.58
C SER A 57 4.25 -1.28 -2.56
N LEU A 58 3.08 -1.45 -1.94
CA LEU A 58 2.36 -2.72 -1.91
C LEU A 58 1.82 -3.07 -3.30
N ALA A 59 1.10 -2.15 -3.95
CA ALA A 59 0.52 -2.38 -5.27
C ALA A 59 1.58 -2.74 -6.32
N TRP A 60 2.76 -2.11 -6.25
CA TRP A 60 3.88 -2.47 -7.11
C TRP A 60 4.41 -3.88 -6.81
N ALA A 61 4.65 -4.19 -5.54
CA ALA A 61 5.22 -5.48 -5.14
C ALA A 61 4.27 -6.67 -5.39
N GLU A 62 2.96 -6.44 -5.39
CA GLU A 62 1.94 -7.50 -5.51
C GLU A 62 1.44 -7.69 -6.94
N SER A 63 1.23 -6.61 -7.69
CA SER A 63 0.61 -6.69 -9.03
C SER A 63 1.33 -5.87 -10.10
N THR A 64 2.40 -5.15 -9.75
CA THR A 64 3.01 -4.13 -10.63
C THR A 64 1.97 -3.11 -11.11
N PHE A 65 1.06 -2.73 -10.20
CA PHE A 65 -0.06 -1.80 -10.44
C PHE A 65 -1.15 -2.31 -11.40
N LYS A 66 -1.27 -3.62 -11.63
CA LYS A 66 -2.34 -4.15 -12.49
C LYS A 66 -3.65 -4.29 -11.68
N PRO A 67 -4.68 -3.44 -11.94
CA PRO A 67 -5.85 -3.38 -11.07
C PRO A 67 -6.71 -4.64 -11.13
N ASN A 68 -6.73 -5.34 -12.26
CA ASN A 68 -7.45 -6.60 -12.45
C ASN A 68 -6.55 -7.84 -12.35
N ALA A 69 -5.40 -7.75 -11.66
CA ALA A 69 -4.52 -8.89 -11.48
C ALA A 69 -5.24 -10.03 -10.75
N VAL A 70 -5.12 -11.24 -11.30
CA VAL A 70 -5.65 -12.48 -10.70
C VAL A 70 -4.46 -13.37 -10.37
N GLY A 71 -4.27 -13.62 -9.08
CA GLY A 71 -3.23 -14.52 -8.60
C GLY A 71 -3.75 -15.93 -8.38
N ARG A 72 -2.88 -16.80 -7.85
CA ARG A 72 -3.25 -18.16 -7.46
C ARG A 72 -4.11 -18.12 -6.18
N ASN A 73 -4.90 -19.16 -5.94
CA ASN A 73 -5.70 -19.31 -4.72
C ASN A 73 -6.72 -18.18 -4.49
N GLY A 74 -7.23 -17.58 -5.57
CA GLY A 74 -8.33 -16.61 -5.50
C GLY A 74 -7.95 -15.21 -5.01
N VAL A 75 -6.65 -14.89 -4.90
CA VAL A 75 -6.21 -13.52 -4.63
C VAL A 75 -6.40 -12.61 -5.84
N ARG A 76 -6.84 -11.37 -5.61
CA ARG A 76 -7.24 -10.43 -6.68
C ARG A 76 -6.80 -9.01 -6.40
N GLY A 77 -6.75 -8.21 -7.47
CA GLY A 77 -6.63 -6.77 -7.38
C GLY A 77 -5.19 -6.25 -7.26
N LEU A 78 -5.07 -4.94 -7.07
CA LEU A 78 -3.79 -4.23 -6.91
C LEU A 78 -2.87 -4.85 -5.86
N TYR A 79 -3.47 -5.33 -4.77
CA TYR A 79 -2.76 -5.76 -3.56
C TYR A 79 -2.71 -7.28 -3.38
N GLN A 80 -3.23 -8.05 -4.36
CA GLN A 80 -3.32 -9.52 -4.32
C GLN A 80 -3.92 -10.04 -3.00
N ILE A 81 -5.12 -9.54 -2.68
CA ILE A 81 -5.86 -9.90 -1.46
C ILE A 81 -6.82 -11.06 -1.76
N GLY A 82 -6.84 -12.07 -0.89
CA GLY A 82 -7.78 -13.20 -0.94
C GLY A 82 -8.94 -13.06 0.05
N GLY A 83 -10.04 -13.77 -0.18
CA GLY A 83 -11.17 -13.88 0.78
C GLY A 83 -12.13 -12.68 0.85
N HIS A 84 -11.97 -11.67 -0.02
CA HIS A 84 -12.75 -10.42 0.03
C HIS A 84 -13.59 -10.15 -1.24
N GLY A 85 -13.86 -11.21 -2.02
CA GLY A 85 -14.63 -11.13 -3.27
C GLY A 85 -13.84 -10.44 -4.40
N ASP A 86 -14.56 -9.76 -5.30
CA ASP A 86 -13.91 -9.01 -6.38
C ASP A 86 -13.30 -7.69 -5.88
N LEU A 87 -12.03 -7.50 -6.24
CA LEU A 87 -11.18 -6.34 -5.91
C LEU A 87 -10.53 -5.76 -7.18
N SER A 88 -11.20 -5.91 -8.32
CA SER A 88 -10.80 -5.29 -9.59
C SER A 88 -10.92 -3.76 -9.58
N ASP A 89 -11.80 -3.21 -8.73
CA ASP A 89 -11.91 -1.78 -8.45
C ASP A 89 -10.75 -1.29 -7.55
N PRO A 90 -9.88 -0.38 -8.03
CA PRO A 90 -8.78 0.20 -7.26
C PRO A 90 -9.17 0.82 -5.93
N LEU A 91 -10.34 1.47 -5.85
CA LEU A 91 -10.76 2.18 -4.63
C LEU A 91 -11.14 1.17 -3.55
N LYS A 92 -12.02 0.22 -3.89
CA LYS A 92 -12.37 -0.89 -2.99
C LYS A 92 -11.13 -1.67 -2.55
N ALA A 93 -10.23 -2.00 -3.48
CA ALA A 93 -9.00 -2.71 -3.17
C ALA A 93 -8.10 -1.93 -2.19
N SER A 94 -7.98 -0.62 -2.38
CA SER A 94 -7.16 0.25 -1.51
C SER A 94 -7.76 0.40 -0.13
N ARG A 95 -9.10 0.47 -0.04
CA ARG A 95 -9.79 0.48 1.25
C ARG A 95 -9.54 -0.79 2.06
N THR A 96 -9.76 -1.95 1.43
CA THR A 96 -9.48 -3.26 2.03
C THR A 96 -8.00 -3.41 2.43
N ALA A 97 -7.07 -2.95 1.59
CA ALA A 97 -5.64 -3.01 1.90
C ALA A 97 -5.29 -2.20 3.16
N ILE A 98 -5.82 -0.98 3.31
CA ILE A 98 -5.59 -0.16 4.51
C ILE A 98 -6.10 -0.88 5.77
N GLU A 99 -7.31 -1.46 5.73
CA GLU A 99 -7.86 -2.20 6.87
C GLU A 99 -6.97 -3.39 7.28
N MET A 100 -6.54 -4.20 6.31
CA MET A 100 -5.67 -5.35 6.56
C MET A 100 -4.28 -4.94 7.05
N VAL A 101 -3.71 -3.87 6.49
CA VAL A 101 -2.41 -3.35 6.94
C VAL A 101 -2.53 -2.79 8.35
N ARG A 102 -3.62 -2.10 8.69
CA ARG A 102 -3.87 -1.59 10.04
C ARG A 102 -3.94 -2.72 11.06
N ASP A 103 -4.70 -3.78 10.76
CA ASP A 103 -4.78 -4.98 11.60
C ASP A 103 -3.39 -5.63 11.76
N SER A 104 -2.62 -5.76 10.67
CA SER A 104 -1.24 -6.24 10.74
C SER A 104 -0.36 -5.36 11.64
N PHE A 105 -0.45 -4.04 11.50
CA PHE A 105 0.32 -3.08 12.31
C PHE A 105 -0.01 -3.17 13.79
N GLN A 106 -1.29 -3.35 14.13
CA GLN A 106 -1.75 -3.51 15.50
C GLN A 106 -1.27 -4.84 16.10
N ARG A 107 -1.46 -5.96 15.39
CA ARG A 107 -1.02 -7.29 15.85
C ARG A 107 0.49 -7.39 16.00
N CYS A 108 1.23 -6.68 15.15
CA CYS A 108 2.68 -6.65 15.15
C CYS A 108 3.27 -5.40 15.84
N ALA A 109 2.51 -4.66 16.66
CA ALA A 109 2.94 -3.38 17.22
C ALA A 109 4.27 -3.45 18.02
N LYS A 110 4.56 -4.60 18.65
CA LYS A 110 5.80 -4.85 19.40
C LYS A 110 7.03 -5.07 18.50
N ARG A 111 6.85 -5.26 17.19
CA ARG A 111 7.95 -5.39 16.23
C ARG A 111 8.44 -4.02 15.74
N PRO A 112 9.69 -3.93 15.25
CA PRO A 112 10.16 -2.76 14.51
C PRO A 112 9.20 -2.41 13.38
N LEU A 113 9.05 -1.12 13.06
CA LEU A 113 8.10 -0.62 12.05
C LEU A 113 8.18 -1.40 10.72
N GLY A 114 9.41 -1.65 10.25
CA GLY A 114 9.64 -2.39 9.01
C GLY A 114 9.11 -3.83 9.02
N GLU A 115 8.86 -4.43 10.18
CA GLU A 115 8.33 -5.78 10.30
C GLU A 115 6.82 -5.81 10.53
N ARG A 116 6.16 -4.67 10.73
CA ARG A 116 4.74 -4.61 11.12
C ARG A 116 3.77 -5.06 10.03
N LEU A 117 4.21 -5.19 8.78
CA LEU A 117 3.46 -5.86 7.69
C LEU A 117 3.52 -7.39 7.72
N ALA A 118 4.13 -8.02 8.73
CA ALA A 118 4.38 -9.47 8.68
C ALA A 118 3.10 -10.31 8.60
N VAL A 119 2.04 -9.93 9.31
CA VAL A 119 0.73 -10.61 9.25
C VAL A 119 0.10 -10.46 7.86
N TYR A 120 0.10 -9.23 7.32
CA TYR A 120 -0.35 -8.96 5.96
C TYR A 120 0.42 -9.80 4.92
N ALA A 121 1.75 -9.83 5.01
CA ALA A 121 2.61 -10.53 4.06
C ALA A 121 2.54 -12.07 4.18
N ALA A 122 2.18 -12.60 5.35
CA ALA A 122 2.03 -14.04 5.57
C ALA A 122 0.66 -14.58 5.15
N GLY A 123 -0.39 -13.73 5.13
CA GLY A 123 -1.78 -14.20 5.10
C GLY A 123 -2.17 -14.99 6.36
N GLY A 124 -1.52 -14.69 7.50
CA GLY A 124 -1.70 -15.40 8.77
C GLY A 124 -2.52 -14.61 9.80
N THR A 125 -2.75 -15.18 10.99
CA THR A 125 -3.55 -14.56 12.05
C THR A 125 -2.73 -14.05 13.25
N SER A 126 -1.45 -14.39 13.33
CA SER A 126 -0.59 -14.10 14.50
C SER A 126 0.72 -13.51 14.04
N CYS A 127 1.32 -12.63 14.86
CA CYS A 127 2.65 -12.08 14.65
C CYS A 127 3.79 -12.92 15.28
N LYS A 128 3.43 -14.05 15.93
CA LYS A 128 4.37 -15.00 16.54
C LYS A 128 5.02 -15.88 15.47
N ASP A 129 6.27 -16.28 15.72
CA ASP A 129 7.00 -17.29 14.92
C ASP A 129 7.01 -17.00 13.41
N MET A 130 7.12 -15.71 13.06
CA MET A 130 7.22 -15.28 11.68
C MET A 130 8.49 -15.82 11.03
N ARG A 131 8.32 -16.51 9.91
CA ARG A 131 9.43 -16.91 9.04
C ARG A 131 10.22 -15.68 8.60
N GLU A 132 11.54 -15.82 8.56
CA GLU A 132 12.44 -14.73 8.20
C GLU A 132 12.17 -14.19 6.79
N GLU A 133 11.73 -15.02 5.85
CA GLU A 133 11.32 -14.58 4.51
C GLU A 133 10.12 -13.63 4.55
N THR A 134 9.15 -13.86 5.45
CA THR A 134 8.01 -12.98 5.65
C THR A 134 8.47 -11.64 6.20
N LEU A 135 9.36 -11.66 7.20
CA LEU A 135 9.92 -10.44 7.78
C LEU A 135 10.72 -9.64 6.75
N LYS A 136 11.50 -10.32 5.89
CA LYS A 136 12.20 -9.68 4.77
C LYS A 136 11.25 -8.99 3.80
N LYS A 137 10.13 -9.64 3.41
CA LYS A 137 9.11 -9.02 2.56
C LYS A 137 8.46 -7.80 3.21
N SER A 138 8.12 -7.92 4.49
CA SER A 138 7.59 -6.83 5.31
C SER A 138 8.54 -5.62 5.29
N ARG A 139 9.81 -5.85 5.63
CA ARG A 139 10.85 -4.80 5.65
C ARG A 139 11.06 -4.18 4.29
N TYR A 140 11.11 -5.00 3.24
CA TYR A 140 11.26 -4.51 1.88
C TYR A 140 10.15 -3.51 1.50
N ARG A 141 8.89 -3.85 1.75
CA ARG A 141 7.73 -3.02 1.38
C ARG A 141 7.70 -1.70 2.16
N VAL A 142 7.97 -1.74 3.46
CA VAL A 142 8.04 -0.51 4.28
C VAL A 142 9.24 0.35 3.88
N MET A 143 10.42 -0.25 3.68
CA MET A 143 11.60 0.52 3.29
C MET A 143 11.47 1.10 1.88
N LYS A 144 10.80 0.40 0.97
CA LYS A 144 10.49 0.89 -0.37
C LYS A 144 9.56 2.09 -0.32
N SER A 145 8.56 2.12 0.56
CA SER A 145 7.71 3.31 0.73
C SER A 145 8.48 4.52 1.26
N LEU A 146 9.37 4.32 2.25
CA LEU A 146 10.23 5.40 2.75
C LEU A 146 11.21 5.89 1.67
N TRP A 147 11.76 4.97 0.88
CA TRP A 147 12.61 5.32 -0.26
C TRP A 147 11.84 6.16 -1.29
N LEU A 148 10.59 5.81 -1.61
CA LEU A 148 9.75 6.59 -2.52
C LEU A 148 9.59 8.05 -2.05
N MET A 149 9.28 8.24 -0.77
CA MET A 149 9.13 9.57 -0.19
C MET A 149 10.44 10.38 -0.26
N LYS A 150 11.60 9.72 -0.15
CA LYS A 150 12.89 10.38 -0.33
C LYS A 150 13.15 10.78 -1.79
N GLN A 151 12.79 9.93 -2.76
CA GLN A 151 13.03 10.20 -4.18
C GLN A 151 12.09 11.27 -4.74
N ARG A 152 10.84 11.27 -4.26
CA ARG A 152 9.81 12.23 -4.63
C ARG A 152 9.18 12.72 -3.33
N PRO A 153 9.71 13.78 -2.72
CA PRO A 153 9.12 14.37 -1.52
C PRO A 153 7.64 14.67 -1.75
N PRO A 154 6.76 14.40 -0.76
CA PRO A 154 5.37 14.76 -0.89
C PRO A 154 5.19 16.27 -1.04
N PRO A 155 4.10 16.72 -1.68
CA PRO A 155 3.72 18.12 -1.63
C PRO A 155 3.52 18.54 -0.16
N PRO A 156 3.74 19.83 0.18
CA PRO A 156 3.42 20.31 1.51
C PRO A 156 1.94 20.03 1.83
N PRO A 157 1.62 19.70 3.10
CA PRO A 157 0.24 19.42 3.48
C PRO A 157 -0.64 20.60 3.11
N SER A 158 -1.81 20.30 2.51
CA SER A 158 -2.84 21.32 2.29
C SER A 158 -3.20 21.90 3.65
N LYS A 159 -3.14 23.23 3.78
CA LYS A 159 -3.65 23.91 4.97
C LYS A 159 -5.12 23.50 5.15
N PRO A 160 -5.56 23.19 6.38
CA PRO A 160 -6.99 23.11 6.64
C PRO A 160 -7.58 24.50 6.36
N ASP A 161 -8.61 24.56 5.52
CA ASP A 161 -9.46 25.74 5.35
C ASP A 161 -10.23 26.04 6.65
#